data_AF-A0A359F1J7-F1
#
_entry.id   AF-A0A359F1J7-F1
#
_cell.length_a   1.000
_cell.length_b   1.000
_cell.length_c   1.000
_cell.angle_alpha   90.00
_cell.angle_beta   90.00
_cell.angle_gamma   90.00
#
_symmetry.space_group_name_H-M   'P 1'
#
loop_
_entity.id
_entity.type
_entity.pdbx_description
1 polymer ?
#
loop_
_entity_poly.entity_id
_entity_poly.type
_entity_poly.pdbx_seq_one_letter_code
_entity_poly.pdbx_strand_id
1 'polypeptide(L)' 'MRVLNFRTDEPSERALAELMAGGSTASDAIRQALLDAVRLRRREQMRLESAELMNDEADRAESRKVLSEMDELRAW' A
#
# COMPACT_ATOMS: atom_id res chain seq x y z
N MET A 1 -7.49 7.97 -26.24
CA MET A 1 -6.27 8.38 -25.52
C MET A 1 -6.47 9.79 -25.00
N ARG A 2 -6.36 10.03 -23.69
CA ARG A 2 -6.49 11.39 -23.12
C ARG A 2 -5.09 11.97 -22.91
N VAL A 3 -4.87 13.21 -23.32
CA VAL A 3 -3.62 13.94 -23.12
C VAL A 3 -3.77 14.88 -21.94
N LEU A 4 -2.74 14.96 -21.09
CA LEU A 4 -2.67 15.87 -19.95
C LEU A 4 -1.44 16.75 -20.13
N ASN A 5 -1.60 18.06 -19.99
CA ASN A 5 -0.47 18.98 -19.88
C ASN A 5 -0.04 19.03 -18.41
N PHE A 6 1.22 18.71 -18.15
CA PHE A 6 1.82 18.77 -16.83
C PHE A 6 2.77 19.97 -16.77
N ARG A 7 2.47 20.92 -15.89
CA ARG A 7 3.40 22.00 -15.58
C ARG A 7 4.43 21.48 -14.59
N THR A 8 5.70 21.60 -14.97
CA THR A 8 6.82 21.22 -14.13
C THR A 8 7.32 22.40 -13.31
N ASP A 9 7.87 22.07 -12.14
CA ASP A 9 8.76 22.91 -11.36
C ASP A 9 10.16 22.24 -11.32
N GLU A 10 11.18 22.96 -10.85
CA GLU A 10 12.55 22.45 -10.78
C GLU A 10 12.66 21.08 -10.07
N PRO A 11 11.98 20.81 -8.94
CA PRO A 11 11.92 19.47 -8.36
C PRO A 11 11.36 18.41 -9.31
N SER A 12 10.24 18.69 -9.97
CA SER A 12 9.62 17.75 -10.91
C SER A 12 10.52 17.47 -12.11
N GLU A 13 11.25 18.48 -12.60
CA GLU A 13 12.19 18.32 -13.72
C GLU A 13 13.36 17.42 -13.34
N ARG A 14 13.93 17.60 -12.15
CA ARG A 14 15.00 16.72 -11.64
C ARG A 14 14.52 15.28 -11.46
N ALA A 15 13.33 15.09 -10.88
CA ALA A 15 12.75 13.77 -10.71
C ALA A 15 12.47 13.09 -12.06
N LEU A 16 11.94 13.83 -13.03
CA LEU A 16 11.73 13.31 -14.38
C LEU A 16 13.06 12.94 -15.05
N ALA A 17 14.09 13.77 -14.92
CA ALA A 17 15.41 13.46 -15.47
C ALA A 17 16.00 12.18 -14.88
N GLU A 18 15.85 11.96 -13.57
CA GLU A 18 16.26 10.74 -12.90
C GLU A 18 15.49 9.51 -13.40
N LEU A 19 14.16 9.61 -13.48
CA LEU A 19 13.29 8.52 -13.96
C LEU A 19 13.54 8.19 -15.45
N MET A 20 13.96 9.17 -16.24
CA MET A 20 14.28 9.02 -17.66
C MET A 20 15.73 8.62 -17.92
N ALA A 21 16.60 8.58 -16.92
CA ALA A 21 18.03 8.26 -17.09
C ALA A 21 18.26 6.90 -17.77
N GLY A 22 17.32 5.96 -17.64
CA GLY A 22 17.33 4.66 -18.32
C GLY A 22 16.85 4.67 -19.77
N GLY A 23 16.68 5.83 -20.40
CA GLY A 23 16.21 5.97 -21.78
C GLY A 23 14.69 5.85 -21.96
N SER A 24 13.92 5.97 -20.88
CA SER A 24 12.46 5.97 -20.92
C SER A 24 11.91 7.33 -21.38
N THR A 25 10.70 7.34 -21.95
CA THR A 25 10.04 8.60 -22.30
C THR A 25 9.43 9.25 -21.05
N ALA A 26 9.22 10.58 -21.09
CA ALA A 26 8.54 11.28 -20.01
C ALA A 26 7.14 10.70 -19.70
N SER A 27 6.42 10.28 -20.74
CA SER A 27 5.10 9.66 -20.57
C SER A 27 5.17 8.31 -19.86
N ASP A 28 6.20 7.51 -20.16
CA ASP A 28 6.41 6.22 -19.49
C ASP A 28 6.86 6.41 -18.04
N ALA A 29 7.77 7.35 -17.80
CA ALA A 29 8.21 7.73 -16.45
C ALA A 29 7.02 8.19 -15.59
N ILE A 30 6.19 9.11 -16.08
CA ILE A 30 5.00 9.61 -15.38
C ILE A 30 4.00 8.48 -15.14
N ARG A 31 3.78 7.60 -16.13
CA ARG A 31 2.89 6.45 -15.98
C ARG A 31 3.35 5.53 -14.86
N GLN A 32 4.64 5.16 -14.83
CA GLN A 32 5.17 4.29 -13.79
C GLN A 32 5.08 4.96 -12.41
N ALA A 33 5.48 6.22 -12.31
CA ALA A 33 5.39 6.99 -11.06
C ALA A 33 3.96 7.03 -10.49
N LEU A 34 2.94 7.21 -11.35
CA LEU A 34 1.54 7.17 -10.93
C LEU A 34 1.11 5.79 -10.42
N LEU A 35 1.50 4.72 -11.10
CA LEU A 35 1.19 3.35 -10.67
C LEU A 35 1.86 3.03 -9.33
N ASP A 36 3.10 3.45 -9.16
CA ASP A 36 3.87 3.22 -7.93
C ASP A 36 3.32 4.05 -6.76
N ALA A 37 2.91 5.29 -6.98
CA ALA A 37 2.23 6.10 -5.98
C ALA A 37 0.92 5.43 -5.49
N VAL A 38 0.13 4.87 -6.41
CA VAL A 38 -1.09 4.13 -6.06
C VAL A 38 -0.77 2.87 -5.27
N ARG A 39 0.28 2.12 -5.66
CA ARG A 39 0.72 0.92 -4.93
C ARG A 39 1.20 1.28 -3.52
N LEU A 40 1.98 2.34 -3.37
CA LEU A 40 2.47 2.82 -2.09
C LEU A 40 1.30 3.19 -1.17
N ARG A 41 0.32 3.94 -1.69
CA ARG A 41 -0.88 4.32 -0.94
C ARG A 41 -1.68 3.10 -0.46
N ARG A 42 -1.87 2.10 -1.32
CA ARG A 42 -2.58 0.86 -0.92
C ARG A 42 -1.84 0.09 0.17
N ARG A 43 -0.50 0.00 0.07
CA ARG A 43 0.32 -0.64 1.12
C ARG A 43 0.17 0.08 2.45
N GLU A 44 0.16 1.41 2.45
CA GLU A 44 -0.02 2.18 3.67
C GLU A 44 -1.42 1.99 4.27
N GLN A 45 -2.46 1.94 3.43
CA GLN A 45 -3.82 1.62 3.89
C GLN A 45 -3.90 0.24 4.53
N MET A 46 -3.37 -0.80 3.87
CA MET A 46 -3.32 -2.15 4.45
C MET A 46 -2.53 -2.20 5.76
N ARG A 47 -1.47 -1.40 5.89
CA ARG A 47 -0.69 -1.30 7.13
C ARG A 47 -1.52 -0.70 8.27
N LEU A 48 -2.29 0.35 7.98
CA LEU A 48 -3.20 0.99 8.94
C LEU A 48 -4.33 0.03 9.34
N GLU A 49 -5.00 -0.58 8.37
CA GLU A 49 -6.06 -1.57 8.61
C GLU A 49 -5.55 -2.76 9.43
N SER A 50 -4.34 -3.27 9.13
CA SER A 50 -3.72 -4.32 9.93
C SER A 50 -3.42 -3.88 11.35
N ALA A 51 -2.99 -2.63 11.56
CA ALA A 51 -2.73 -2.11 12.89
C ALA A 51 -4.02 -1.91 13.70
N GLU A 52 -5.12 -1.55 13.03
CA GLU A 52 -6.46 -1.48 13.63
C GLU A 52 -6.94 -2.87 14.03
N LEU A 53 -6.87 -3.86 13.12
CA LEU A 53 -7.27 -5.25 13.40
C LEU A 53 -6.45 -5.89 14.53
N MET A 54 -5.13 -5.65 14.59
CA MET A 54 -4.30 -6.20 15.68
C MET A 54 -4.68 -5.66 17.07
N ASN A 55 -5.27 -4.47 17.13
CA ASN A 55 -5.71 -3.83 18.36
C ASN A 55 -7.20 -4.03 18.67
N ASP A 56 -7.90 -4.90 17.93
CA ASP A 56 -9.28 -5.25 18.23
C ASP A 56 -9.34 -6.22 19.42
N GLU A 57 -9.55 -5.67 20.62
CA GLU A 57 -9.61 -6.46 21.85
C GLU A 57 -10.81 -7.42 21.89
N ALA A 58 -11.91 -7.11 21.20
CA ALA A 58 -13.07 -7.99 21.13
C ALA A 58 -12.72 -9.25 20.33
N ASP A 59 -12.07 -9.07 19.18
CA ASP A 59 -11.65 -10.16 18.30
C ASP A 59 -10.58 -11.06 18.97
N ARG A 60 -9.68 -10.45 19.76
CA ARG A 60 -8.71 -11.19 20.60
C ARG A 60 -9.38 -11.95 21.73
N ALA A 61 -10.40 -11.37 22.38
CA ALA A 61 -11.15 -12.04 23.44
C ALA A 61 -11.94 -13.24 22.90
N GLU A 62 -12.58 -13.08 21.74
CA GLU A 62 -13.29 -14.16 21.05
C GLU A 62 -12.32 -15.28 20.64
N SER A 63 -11.19 -14.95 20.02
CA SER A 63 -10.16 -15.93 19.65
C SER A 63 -9.64 -16.74 20.84
N ARG A 64 -9.41 -16.09 22.00
CA ARG A 64 -9.02 -16.78 23.25
C ARG A 64 -10.10 -17.74 23.74
N LYS A 65 -11.37 -17.33 23.67
CA LYS A 65 -12.51 -18.14 24.08
C LYS A 65 -12.66 -19.38 23.19
N VAL A 66 -12.58 -19.22 21.87
CA VAL A 66 -12.65 -20.34 20.92
C VAL A 66 -11.49 -21.31 21.14
N LEU A 67 -10.27 -20.81 21.37
CA LEU A 67 -9.12 -21.68 21.69
C LEU A 67 -9.35 -22.50 22.96
N SER A 68 -9.88 -21.89 24.03
CA SER A 68 -10.22 -22.64 25.25
C SER A 68 -11.29 -23.71 25.01
N GLU A 69 -12.33 -23.39 24.24
CA GLU A 69 -13.38 -24.36 23.89
C GLU A 69 -12.84 -25.52 23.05
N MET A 70 -11.91 -25.25 22.13
CA MET A 70 -11.26 -26.29 21.31
C MET A 70 -10.29 -27.16 22.11
N ASP A 71 -9.57 -26.60 23.08
CA ASP A 71 -8.69 -27.36 23.97
C ASP A 71 -9.48 -28.29 24.89
N GLU A 72 -10.64 -27.86 25.39
CA GLU A 72 -11.57 -28.71 26.14
C GLU A 72 -12.06 -29.90 25.31
N LEU A 73 -12.39 -29.68 24.03
CA LEU A 73 -12.80 -30.76 23.11
C LEU A 73 -11.67 -31.72 22.77
N ARG A 74 -10.41 -31.26 22.75
CA ARG A 74 -9.23 -32.09 22.44
C ARG A 74 -8.75 -32.92 23.63
N ALA A 75 -9.11 -32.52 24.85
CA ALA A 75 -8.76 -33.23 26.07
C ALA A 75 -9.61 -34.49 26.34
N TRP A 76 -10.54 -34.82 25.43
CA TRP A 76 -11.46 -35.96 25.51
C TRP A 76 -11.07 -37.10 24.57
#